data_AF-A0A527Z6N2-F1
#
_entry.id   AF-A0A527Z6N2-F1
#
_cell.length_a   1.000
_cell.length_b   1.000
_cell.length_c   1.000
_cell.angle_alpha   90.00
_cell.angle_beta   90.00
_cell.angle_gamma   90.00
#
_symmetry.space_group_name_H-M   'P 1'
#
loop_
_entity.id
_entity.type
_entity.pdbx_description
1 polymer ?
#
loop_
_entity_poly.entity_id
_entity_poly.type
_entity_poly.pdbx_seq_one_letter_code
_entity_poly.pdbx_strand_id
1 'polypeptide(L)'
;MFLARARSLGGTFFLDEPVTHLDDLNRVGQLDIFRATVLESSRSLNLVITTASKPLARHLIEKFGRVGPVETTGGRVAPLRGCRA
;
A
#
# COMPACT_ATOMS: atom_id res chain seq x y z
N MET A 1 -1.43 2.29 -14.63
CA MET A 1 -2.36 1.34 -15.27
C MET A 1 -2.50 -0.01 -14.54
N PHE A 2 -1.55 -0.45 -13.69
CA PHE A 2 -1.65 -1.74 -12.99
C PHE A 2 -2.57 -1.76 -11.75
N LEU A 3 -2.56 -0.69 -10.94
CA LEU A 3 -3.40 -0.61 -9.73
C LEU A 3 -4.90 -0.61 -10.03
N ALA A 4 -5.33 0.12 -11.07
CA ALA A 4 -6.73 0.14 -11.48
C ALA A 4 -7.25 -1.25 -11.87
N ARG A 5 -6.41 -2.07 -12.51
CA ARG A 5 -6.74 -3.45 -12.86
C ARG A 5 -6.72 -4.37 -11.64
N ALA A 6 -5.74 -4.19 -10.75
CA ALA A 6 -5.66 -4.91 -9.48
C ALA A 6 -6.94 -4.71 -8.65
N ARG A 7 -7.48 -3.49 -8.62
CA ARG A 7 -8.76 -3.18 -7.96
C ARG A 7 -9.92 -4.01 -8.49
N SER A 8 -10.03 -4.17 -9.82
CA SER A 8 -11.11 -4.94 -10.44
C SER A 8 -10.96 -6.44 -10.24
N LEU A 9 -9.74 -6.97 -10.21
CA LEU A 9 -9.47 -8.40 -10.02
C LEU A 9 -9.64 -8.83 -8.56
N GLY A 10 -9.25 -7.97 -7.62
CA GLY A 10 -9.07 -8.36 -6.24
C GLY A 10 -7.95 -9.40 -6.07
N GLY A 11 -7.58 -9.66 -4.82
CA GLY A 11 -6.49 -10.57 -4.44
C GLY A 11 -5.27 -9.85 -3.87
N THR A 12 -4.16 -10.59 -3.83
CA THR A 12 -2.89 -10.12 -3.26
C THR A 12 -1.89 -9.81 -4.37
N PHE A 13 -1.38 -8.58 -4.38
CA PHE A 13 -0.44 -8.09 -5.38
C PHE A 13 0.90 -7.77 -4.73
N PHE A 14 1.97 -8.25 -5.34
CA PHE A 14 3.35 -7.99 -4.91
C PHE A 14 3.93 -6.86 -5.76
N LEU A 15 4.50 -5.87 -5.10
CA LEU A 15 5.19 -4.75 -5.73
C LEU A 15 6.63 -4.72 -5.22
N ASP A 16 7.57 -5.05 -6.10
CA ASP A 16 8.98 -4.97 -5.81
C ASP A 16 9.56 -3.64 -6.28
N GLU A 17 10.12 -2.89 -5.34
CA GLU A 17 10.76 -1.60 -5.58
C GLU A 17 9.90 -0.59 -6.40
N PRO A 18 8.62 -0.36 -6.04
CA PRO A 18 7.66 0.36 -6.91
C PRO A 18 7.99 1.84 -7.16
N VAL A 19 8.93 2.40 -6.40
CA VAL A 19 9.31 3.83 -6.43
C VAL A 19 10.76 4.06 -6.81
N THR A 20 11.52 3.01 -7.15
CA THR A 20 12.99 3.09 -7.29
C THR A 20 13.43 4.02 -8.42
N HIS A 21 12.60 4.18 -9.44
CA HIS A 21 12.88 5.05 -10.59
C HIS A 21 12.04 6.33 -10.58
N LEU A 22 11.33 6.63 -9.48
CA LEU A 22 10.48 7.81 -9.37
C LEU A 22 11.21 8.95 -8.66
N ASP A 23 11.04 10.17 -9.18
CA ASP A 23 11.44 11.38 -8.46
C ASP A 23 10.63 11.56 -7.16
N ASP A 24 11.13 12.38 -6.24
CA ASP A 24 10.57 12.54 -4.90
C ASP A 24 9.08 12.94 -4.90
N LEU A 25 8.67 13.83 -5.81
CA LEU A 25 7.27 14.25 -5.97
C LEU A 25 6.37 13.07 -6.39
N ASN A 26 6.81 12.30 -7.37
CA ASN A 26 6.06 11.16 -7.91
C ASN A 26 5.97 10.03 -6.89
N ARG A 27 7.00 9.86 -6.05
CA ARG A 27 7.01 8.89 -4.94
C ARG A 27 5.91 9.20 -3.93
N VAL A 28 5.78 10.45 -3.50
CA VAL A 28 4.70 10.86 -2.55
C VAL A 28 3.33 10.64 -3.17
N GLY A 29 3.14 11.02 -4.43
CA GLY A 29 1.89 10.80 -5.18
C GLY A 29 1.51 9.33 -5.28
N GLN A 30 2.47 8.45 -5.58
CA GLN A 30 2.22 7.01 -5.65
C GLN A 30 1.83 6.44 -4.28
N LEU A 31 2.45 6.91 -3.19
CA LEU A 31 2.06 6.54 -1.83
C LEU A 31 0.63 6.98 -1.49
N ASP A 32 0.21 8.17 -1.96
CA ASP A 32 -1.19 8.63 -1.78
C ASP A 32 -2.16 7.74 -2.56
N ILE A 33 -1.80 7.35 -3.79
CA ILE A 33 -2.61 6.45 -4.59
C ILE A 33 -2.72 5.07 -3.92
N PHE A 34 -1.64 4.54 -3.34
CA PHE A 34 -1.72 3.29 -2.58
C PHE A 34 -2.67 3.43 -1.40
N ARG A 35 -2.56 4.52 -0.63
CA ARG A 35 -3.46 4.79 0.50
C ARG A 35 -4.92 4.90 0.07
N ALA A 36 -5.21 5.70 -0.97
CA ALA A 36 -6.55 5.86 -1.49
C ALA A 36 -7.13 4.52 -1.98
N THR A 37 -6.32 3.73 -2.69
CA THR A 37 -6.72 2.41 -3.21
C THR A 37 -7.04 1.43 -2.09
N VAL A 38 -6.22 1.38 -1.03
CA VAL A 38 -6.47 0.53 0.14
C VAL A 38 -7.74 0.96 0.86
N LEU A 39 -7.98 2.26 1.03
CA LEU A 39 -9.19 2.73 1.70
C LEU A 39 -10.46 2.44 0.89
N GLU A 40 -10.42 2.59 -0.43
CA GLU A 40 -11.58 2.44 -1.32
C GLU A 40 -11.88 0.97 -1.67
N SER A 41 -10.86 0.11 -1.81
CA SER A 41 -10.98 -1.29 -2.23
C SER A 41 -10.47 -2.30 -1.18
N SER A 42 -10.43 -1.92 0.09
CA SER A 42 -9.95 -2.76 1.21
C SER A 42 -10.60 -4.14 1.32
N ARG A 43 -11.84 -4.30 0.84
CA ARG A 43 -12.55 -5.57 0.91
C ARG A 43 -12.02 -6.64 -0.05
N SER A 44 -11.31 -6.25 -1.11
CA SER A 44 -10.88 -7.17 -2.16
C SER A 44 -9.40 -7.10 -2.47
N LEU A 45 -8.63 -6.16 -1.94
CA LEU A 45 -7.26 -5.91 -2.41
C LEU A 45 -6.24 -5.88 -1.28
N ASN A 46 -5.25 -6.77 -1.37
CA ASN A 46 -4.06 -6.80 -0.52
C ASN A 46 -2.84 -6.38 -1.34
N LEU A 47 -2.06 -5.43 -0.82
CA LEU A 47 -0.81 -4.99 -1.43
C LEU A 47 0.36 -5.39 -0.54
N VAL A 48 1.32 -6.12 -1.10
CA VAL A 48 2.58 -6.47 -0.46
C VAL A 48 3.67 -5.68 -1.17
N ILE A 49 4.41 -4.85 -0.43
CA ILE A 49 5.47 -4.00 -0.98
C ILE A 49 6.81 -4.47 -0.43
N THR A 50 7.73 -4.82 -1.32
CA THR A 50 9.14 -5.06 -1.01
C THR A 50 9.95 -3.83 -1.43
N THR A 51 10.76 -3.32 -0.50
CA THR A 51 11.56 -2.11 -0.71
C THR A 51 12.81 -2.15 0.17
N ALA A 52 13.97 -1.89 -0.42
CA ALA A 52 15.24 -1.65 0.26
C ALA A 52 15.35 -0.20 0.75
N SER A 53 14.51 0.71 0.22
CA SER A 53 14.46 2.11 0.64
C SER A 53 13.86 2.27 2.04
N LYS A 54 14.73 2.49 3.04
CA LYS A 54 14.33 2.82 4.42
C LYS A 54 13.44 4.08 4.52
N PRO A 55 13.73 5.18 3.79
CA PRO A 55 12.84 6.35 3.80
C PRO A 55 11.44 6.03 3.29
N LEU A 56 11.32 5.21 2.23
CA LEU A 56 10.03 4.78 1.72
C LEU A 56 9.24 3.97 2.75
N ALA A 57 9.89 2.98 3.37
CA ALA A 57 9.27 2.15 4.39
C ALA A 57 8.76 3.00 5.57
N ARG A 58 9.56 3.97 6.02
CA ARG A 58 9.16 4.92 7.07
C ARG A 58 7.96 5.76 6.66
N HIS A 59 7.96 6.34 5.45
CA HIS A 59 6.83 7.11 4.95
C HIS A 59 5.55 6.27 4.84
N LEU A 60 5.64 5.02 4.40
CA LEU A 60 4.51 4.09 4.39
C LEU A 60 3.97 3.87 5.80
N ILE A 61 4.83 3.56 6.77
CA ILE A 61 4.44 3.35 8.16
C ILE A 61 3.76 4.60 8.73
N GLU A 62 4.33 5.80 8.52
CA GLU A 62 3.76 7.05 9.03
C GLU A 62 2.40 7.37 8.39
N LYS A 63 2.28 7.14 7.07
CA LYS A 63 1.07 7.46 6.30
C LYS A 63 -0.10 6.52 6.61
N PHE A 64 0.19 5.24 6.82
CA PHE A 64 -0.81 4.24 7.21
C PHE A 64 -1.01 4.13 8.72
N GLY A 65 -0.06 4.58 9.55
CA GLY A 65 -0.19 4.61 11.01
C GLY A 65 -1.26 5.57 11.51
N ARG A 66 -1.66 6.56 10.69
CA ARG A 66 -2.79 7.46 10.94
C ARG A 66 -4.13 6.90 10.45
N VAL A 67 -4.14 5.71 9.84
CA VAL A 67 -5.35 5.10 9.31
C VAL A 67 -5.86 4.09 10.33
N GLY A 68 -7.15 4.21 10.69
CA GLY A 68 -7.80 3.28 11.60
C GLY A 68 -7.92 1.86 11.00
N PRO A 69 -8.42 0.90 11.79
CA PRO A 69 -8.67 -0.45 11.31
C PRO A 69 -9.60 -0.44 10.09
N VAL A 70 -9.28 -1.25 9.08
CA VAL A 70 -10.03 -1.30 7.83
C VAL A 70 -10.79 -2.63 7.74
N GLU A 71 -12.01 -2.59 7.21
CA GLU A 71 -12.84 -3.78 7.04
C GLU A 71 -12.38 -4.59 5.83
N THR A 72 -11.97 -5.82 6.09
CA THR A 72 -11.61 -6.83 5.08
C THR A 72 -12.60 -7.98 5.15
N THR A 73 -12.55 -8.90 4.17
CA THR A 73 -13.36 -10.13 4.18
C THR A 73 -13.17 -10.96 5.46
N GLY A 74 -11.99 -10.87 6.09
CA GLY A 74 -11.66 -11.55 7.35
C GLY A 74 -11.93 -10.72 8.61
N GLY A 75 -12.62 -9.58 8.51
CA GLY A 75 -12.89 -8.66 9.63
C GLY A 75 -12.02 -7.41 9.63
N ARG A 76 -12.03 -6.66 10.75
CA ARG A 76 -11.25 -5.43 10.91
C ARG A 76 -9.78 -5.74 11.18
N VAL A 77 -8.90 -5.26 10.31
CA VAL A 77 -7.45 -5.45 10.44
C VAL A 77 -6.72 -4.12 10.31
N ALA A 78 -5.51 -4.06 10.88
CA ALA A 78 -4.63 -2.91 10.65
C ALA A 78 -4.30 -2.78 9.15
N PRO A 79 -4.34 -1.56 8.59
CA PRO A 79 -4.13 -1.32 7.16
C PRO A 79 -2.70 -1.60 6.71
N LEU A 80 -1.75 -1.62 7.65
CA LEU A 80 -0.36 -1.94 7.38
C LEU A 80 0.14 -2.96 8.41
N ARG A 81 0.67 -4.07 7.91
CA ARG A 81 1.39 -5.07 8.72
C ARG A 81 2.85 -5.00 8.34
N GLY A 82 3.67 -4.36 9.18
CA GLY A 82 5.11 -4.33 8.97
C GLY A 82 5.72 -5.70 9.27
N CYS A 83 6.51 -6.25 8.36
CA CYS A 83 7.45 -7.30 8.71
C CYS A 83 8.64 -6.64 9.41
N ARG A 84 8.76 -6.80 10.73
CA ARG A 84 10.05 -6.63 11.39
C ARG A 84 10.89 -7.83 10.96
N ALA A 85 11.94 -7.56 10.18
CA ALA A 85 13.07 -8.48 10.05
C ALA A 85 13.87 -8.49 11.36
#